data_AF-A0A9N9C2F4-F1
#
_entry.id   AF-A0A9N9C2F4-F1
#
_cell.length_a   1.000
_cell.length_b   1.000
_cell.length_c   1.000
_cell.angle_alpha   90.00
_cell.angle_beta   90.00
_cell.angle_gamma   90.00
#
_symmetry.space_group_name_H-M   'P 1'
#
loop_
_entity.id
_entity.type
_entity.pdbx_description
1 polymer ?
#
loop_
_entity_poly.entity_id
_entity_poly.type
_entity_poly.pdbx_seq_one_letter_code
_entity_poly.pdbx_strand_id
1 'polypeptide(L)'
;MLNLITKLFLKCWAAFLWAAILRQKLFQLFGSDLLRPNMGDGPCGPNTEIYFDFQPENNLPKKIEELDNKRFIEIGNIVFPEFYHKREGYLPLAEKCVDAGAGLERIAMVLQGKKNTFEIDL
;
A
#
# COMPACT_ATOMS: atom_id res chain seq x y z
N MET A 1 14.60 -13.60 -5.81
CA MET A 1 14.33 -12.14 -5.75
C MET A 1 12.85 -11.99 -5.46
N LEU A 2 12.44 -11.27 -4.40
CA LEU A 2 11.02 -11.07 -4.10
C LEU A 2 10.40 -10.11 -5.13
N ASN A 3 9.27 -10.49 -5.74
CA ASN A 3 8.58 -9.71 -6.77
C ASN A 3 7.58 -8.74 -6.14
N LEU A 4 8.12 -7.75 -5.44
CA LEU A 4 7.31 -6.71 -4.81
C LEU A 4 7.01 -5.59 -5.80
N ILE A 5 5.80 -5.07 -5.68
CA ILE A 5 5.29 -3.92 -6.43
C ILE A 5 4.77 -2.93 -5.40
N THR A 6 5.26 -1.70 -5.46
CA THR A 6 4.79 -0.63 -4.58
C THR A 6 3.82 0.26 -5.33
N LYS A 7 2.64 0.45 -4.75
CA LYS A 7 1.64 1.44 -5.15
C LYS A 7 1.85 2.72 -4.35
N LEU A 8 1.92 3.83 -5.07
CA LEU A 8 2.29 5.14 -4.54
C LEU A 8 1.24 6.17 -4.90
N PHE A 9 0.67 6.83 -3.88
CA PHE A 9 -0.28 7.91 -4.10
C PHE A 9 0.43 9.26 -4.25
N LEU A 10 -0.04 10.05 -5.22
CA LEU A 10 0.60 11.28 -5.67
C LEU A 10 0.36 12.42 -4.68
N LYS A 11 1.17 12.44 -3.62
CA LYS A 11 1.45 13.54 -2.67
C LYS A 11 2.54 13.13 -1.66
N CYS A 12 2.86 11.84 -1.60
CA CYS A 12 3.94 11.31 -0.78
C CYS A 12 5.32 11.63 -1.40
N TRP A 13 6.17 12.38 -0.70
CA TRP A 13 7.61 12.45 -1.00
C TRP A 13 8.26 11.05 -1.01
N ALA A 14 7.62 10.07 -0.37
CA ALA A 14 7.99 8.66 -0.37
C ALA A 14 8.17 8.07 -1.78
N ALA A 15 7.53 8.60 -2.82
CA ALA A 15 7.74 8.13 -4.19
C ALA A 15 9.21 8.25 -4.64
N PHE A 16 9.88 9.34 -4.28
CA PHE A 16 11.30 9.54 -4.57
C PHE A 16 12.19 8.63 -3.71
N LEU A 17 11.81 8.40 -2.46
CA LEU A 17 12.53 7.50 -1.56
C LEU A 17 12.46 6.05 -2.06
N TRP A 18 11.29 5.58 -2.47
CA TRP A 18 11.11 4.24 -3.00
C TRP A 18 11.83 4.06 -4.34
N ALA A 19 11.81 5.05 -5.23
CA ALA A 19 12.59 5.02 -6.47
C ALA A 19 14.11 4.94 -6.22
N ALA A 20 14.60 5.54 -5.13
CA ALA A 20 16.01 5.51 -4.76
C ALA A 20 16.44 4.23 -4.04
N ILE A 21 15.59 3.68 -3.16
CA ILE A 21 15.90 2.54 -2.30
C ILE A 21 15.55 1.21 -2.98
N LEU A 22 14.40 1.11 -3.63
CA LEU A 22 13.97 -0.09 -4.31
C LEU A 22 14.26 0.04 -5.81
N ARG A 23 15.30 -0.63 -6.28
CA ARG A 23 15.46 -1.02 -7.70
C ARG A 23 14.37 -2.00 -8.19
N GLN A 24 13.28 -2.16 -7.45
CA GLN A 24 12.16 -3.01 -7.84
C GLN A 24 11.22 -2.25 -8.79
N LYS A 25 10.32 -2.98 -9.45
CA LYS A 25 9.38 -2.40 -10.42
C LYS A 25 8.45 -1.42 -9.68
N LEU A 26 8.84 -0.15 -9.65
CA LEU A 26 8.05 0.92 -9.08
C LEU A 26 6.83 1.14 -9.97
N PHE A 27 5.65 0.99 -9.40
CA PHE A 27 4.42 1.18 -10.15
C PHE A 27 3.61 2.32 -9.54
N GLN A 28 3.81 3.52 -10.11
CA GLN A 28 3.14 4.72 -9.65
C GLN A 28 1.69 4.70 -10.15
N LEU A 29 0.80 4.28 -9.27
CA LEU A 29 -0.61 4.16 -9.55
C LEU A 29 -1.39 5.30 -8.92
N PHE A 30 -2.00 6.10 -9.79
CA PHE A 30 -2.83 7.23 -9.43
C PHE A 30 -4.22 6.71 -9.02
N GLY A 31 -4.46 6.58 -7.71
CA GLY A 31 -5.80 6.38 -7.16
C GLY A 31 -6.28 7.64 -6.43
N SER A 32 -7.59 7.88 -6.43
CA SER A 32 -8.22 9.01 -5.72
C SER A 32 -8.41 8.78 -4.22
N ASP A 33 -8.07 7.59 -3.70
CA ASP A 33 -8.29 7.18 -2.30
C ASP A 33 -7.31 7.83 -1.29
N LEU A 34 -6.84 9.05 -1.61
CA LEU A 34 -5.94 9.89 -0.82
C LEU A 34 -6.47 10.27 0.56
N LEU A 35 -7.75 10.00 0.82
CA LEU A 35 -8.43 10.28 2.07
C LEU A 35 -9.30 9.06 2.28
N ARG A 36 -9.06 8.24 3.32
CA ARG A 36 -10.02 7.22 3.75
C ARG A 36 -11.18 7.97 4.43
N PRO A 37 -12.27 8.36 3.74
CA PRO A 37 -13.31 9.20 4.35
C PRO A 37 -14.25 8.34 5.21
N ASN A 38 -14.16 7.01 5.06
CA ASN A 38 -15.10 6.02 5.58
C ASN A 38 -14.66 5.43 6.93
N MET A 39 -13.53 5.87 7.52
CA MET A 39 -13.04 5.39 8.81
C MET A 39 -13.58 6.17 10.02
N GLY A 40 -14.50 7.13 9.81
CA GLY A 40 -15.01 8.00 10.86
C GLY A 40 -14.07 9.17 11.16
N ASP A 41 -14.18 9.73 12.38
CA ASP A 41 -13.31 10.81 12.84
C ASP A 41 -11.92 10.23 13.19
N GLY A 42 -10.85 10.78 12.63
CA GLY A 42 -9.49 10.27 12.89
C GLY A 42 -8.38 10.82 11.99
N PRO A 43 -7.10 10.48 12.29
CA PRO A 43 -5.96 10.87 11.46
C PRO A 43 -6.04 10.26 10.06
N CYS A 44 -5.81 11.07 9.04
CA CYS A 44 -5.82 10.67 7.64
C CYS A 44 -4.72 11.40 6.85
N GLY A 45 -4.32 10.82 5.74
CA GLY A 45 -3.33 11.42 4.86
C GLY A 45 -2.96 10.51 3.71
N PRO A 46 -2.04 10.96 2.86
CA PRO A 46 -1.57 10.17 1.74
C PRO A 46 -0.85 8.90 2.24
N ASN A 47 -0.93 7.82 1.46
CA ASN A 47 -0.33 6.53 1.84
C ASN A 47 0.45 5.91 0.69
N THR A 48 1.16 4.83 1.00
CA THR A 48 1.82 3.96 0.03
C THR A 48 1.60 2.52 0.42
N GLU A 49 1.13 1.72 -0.53
CA GLU A 49 0.77 0.33 -0.34
C GLU A 49 1.80 -0.56 -1.04
N ILE A 50 2.10 -1.71 -0.44
CA ILE A 50 3.07 -2.67 -0.95
C ILE A 50 2.31 -3.94 -1.31
N TYR A 51 2.45 -4.36 -2.55
CA TYR A 51 1.83 -5.54 -3.14
C TYR A 51 2.90 -6.57 -3.49
N PHE A 52 2.52 -7.84 -3.42
CA PHE A 52 3.29 -8.95 -3.94
C PHE A 52 2.64 -9.50 -5.21
N ASP A 53 3.44 -9.73 -6.26
CA ASP A 53 2.99 -10.34 -7.52
C ASP A 53 3.25 -11.84 -7.54
N PHE A 54 2.18 -12.63 -7.61
CA PHE A 54 2.26 -14.08 -7.78
C PHE A 54 2.58 -14.54 -9.20
N GLN A 55 2.46 -13.66 -10.21
CA GLN A 55 2.71 -13.95 -11.63
C GLN A 55 3.63 -12.89 -12.27
N PRO A 56 4.87 -12.75 -11.78
CA PRO A 56 5.84 -11.74 -12.24
C PRO A 56 6.19 -11.83 -13.74
N GLU A 57 5.96 -12.98 -14.36
CA GLU A 57 6.15 -13.25 -15.79
C GLU A 57 5.16 -12.49 -16.68
N ASN A 58 3.99 -12.13 -16.14
CA ASN A 58 2.98 -11.39 -16.86
C ASN A 58 3.28 -9.88 -16.81
N ASN A 59 2.82 -9.15 -17.83
CA ASN A 59 2.94 -7.69 -17.84
C ASN A 59 2.31 -7.08 -16.58
N LEU A 60 2.95 -6.03 -16.06
CA LEU A 60 2.36 -5.25 -14.98
C LEU A 60 1.09 -4.55 -15.50
N PRO A 61 0.05 -4.40 -14.66
CA PRO A 61 -1.10 -3.56 -14.98
C PRO A 61 -0.62 -2.15 -15.31
N LYS A 62 -1.36 -1.39 -16.12
CA LYS A 62 -1.07 0.03 -16.41
C LYS A 62 -1.86 0.99 -15.53
N LYS A 63 -2.97 0.51 -14.95
CA LYS A 63 -3.89 1.30 -14.13
C LYS A 63 -4.28 0.55 -12.85
N ILE A 64 -4.78 1.28 -11.86
CA ILE A 64 -5.12 0.74 -10.54
C ILE A 64 -6.32 -0.20 -10.63
N GLU A 65 -7.27 0.09 -11.50
CA GLU A 65 -8.47 -0.71 -11.75
C GLU A 65 -8.13 -2.06 -12.41
N GLU A 66 -6.92 -2.19 -12.94
CA GLU A 66 -6.41 -3.42 -13.55
C GLU A 66 -5.68 -4.32 -12.53
N LEU A 67 -5.58 -3.92 -11.25
CA LEU A 67 -5.05 -4.81 -10.21
C LEU A 67 -6.04 -5.95 -9.95
N ASP A 68 -5.70 -7.14 -10.43
CA ASP A 68 -6.38 -8.36 -10.03
C ASP A 68 -5.97 -8.77 -8.61
N ASN A 69 -6.91 -8.70 -7.67
CA ASN A 69 -6.72 -9.10 -6.27
C ASN A 69 -6.29 -10.58 -6.09
N LYS A 70 -6.44 -11.43 -7.11
CA LYS A 70 -5.94 -12.82 -7.09
C LYS A 70 -4.46 -12.93 -7.44
N ARG A 71 -3.93 -11.96 -8.19
CA ARG A 71 -2.53 -11.93 -8.62
C ARG A 71 -1.68 -11.03 -7.73
N PHE A 72 -2.23 -9.88 -7.33
CA PHE A 72 -1.58 -8.89 -6.50
C PHE A 72 -2.22 -8.90 -5.12
N ILE A 73 -1.43 -9.23 -4.09
CA ILE A 73 -1.88 -9.15 -2.70
C ILE A 73 -1.15 -8.04 -1.99
N GLU A 74 -1.91 -7.15 -1.36
CA GLU A 74 -1.38 -6.12 -0.45
C GLU A 74 -0.80 -6.79 0.79
N ILE A 75 0.50 -6.66 1.01
CA ILE A 75 1.21 -7.21 2.17
C ILE A 75 1.42 -6.16 3.26
N GLY A 76 1.35 -4.88 2.91
CA GLY A 76 1.46 -3.79 3.87
C GLY A 76 1.14 -2.43 3.28
N ASN A 77 0.94 -1.48 4.16
CA ASN A 77 0.56 -0.11 3.85
C ASN A 77 1.21 0.85 4.85
N ILE A 78 1.75 1.94 4.34
CA ILE A 78 2.40 3.00 5.10
C ILE A 78 1.62 4.28 4.84
N VAL A 79 0.94 4.77 5.86
CA VAL A 79 0.20 6.02 5.85
C VAL A 79 1.07 7.13 6.42
N PHE A 80 0.98 8.30 5.82
CA PHE A 80 1.58 9.54 6.33
C PHE A 80 0.44 10.47 6.73
N PRO A 81 -0.08 10.37 7.98
CA PRO A 81 -1.15 11.26 8.43
C PRO A 81 -0.69 12.73 8.39
N GLU A 82 -1.45 13.55 7.68
CA GLU A 82 -1.22 15.01 7.58
C GLU A 82 -2.43 15.81 8.09
N PHE A 83 -3.59 15.17 8.15
CA PHE A 83 -4.85 15.77 8.55
C PHE A 83 -5.56 14.90 9.59
N TYR A 84 -6.45 15.51 10.34
CA TYR A 84 -7.43 14.84 11.18
C TYR A 84 -8.80 15.10 10.54
N HIS A 85 -9.45 14.04 10.08
CA HIS A 85 -10.81 14.09 9.55
C HIS A 85 -11.79 14.22 10.70
N LYS A 86 -12.69 15.21 10.61
CA LYS A 86 -13.88 15.37 11.43
C LYS A 86 -15.09 15.49 10.52
N ARG A 87 -16.28 15.24 11.07
CA ARG A 87 -17.57 15.48 10.37
C ARG A 87 -17.68 16.84 9.66
N GLU A 88 -17.03 17.88 10.19
CA GLU A 88 -17.07 19.24 9.65
C GLU A 88 -15.94 19.55 8.64
N GLY A 89 -14.97 18.66 8.46
CA GLY A 89 -13.87 18.83 7.52
C GLY A 89 -12.52 18.29 8.03
N TYR A 90 -11.44 18.72 7.37
CA TYR A 90 -10.07 18.27 7.65
C TYR A 90 -9.29 19.34 8.40
N LEU A 91 -8.71 18.97 9.54
CA LEU A 91 -7.82 19.84 10.33
C LEU A 91 -6.37 19.39 10.13
N PRO A 92 -5.39 20.29 9.91
CA PRO A 92 -3.99 19.89 9.85
C PRO A 92 -3.52 19.33 11.20
N LEU A 93 -2.73 18.26 11.17
CA LEU A 93 -2.10 17.70 12.37
C LEU A 93 -0.93 18.59 12.83
N ALA A 94 -0.77 18.74 14.15
CA ALA A 94 0.33 19.53 14.73
C ALA A 94 1.69 18.86 14.53
N GLU A 95 1.72 17.53 14.54
CA GLU A 95 2.92 16.72 14.34
C GLU A 95 2.72 15.73 13.20
N LYS A 96 3.80 15.47 12.45
CA LYS A 96 3.82 14.47 11.39
C LYS A 96 4.23 13.13 11.98
N CYS A 97 3.39 12.12 11.81
CA CYS A 97 3.68 10.75 12.22
C CYS A 97 3.74 9.82 10.99
N VAL A 98 4.21 8.60 11.21
CA VAL A 98 4.14 7.52 10.22
C VAL A 98 3.36 6.38 10.86
N ASP A 99 2.34 5.89 10.15
CA ASP A 99 1.57 4.72 10.56
C ASP A 99 1.81 3.61 9.53
N ALA A 100 2.39 2.48 9.96
CA ALA A 100 2.71 1.36 9.10
C ALA A 100 1.97 0.11 9.59
N GLY A 101 1.17 -0.48 8.71
CA GLY A 101 0.46 -1.73 8.94
C GLY A 101 0.91 -2.78 7.94
N ALA A 102 1.11 -4.01 8.40
CA ALA A 102 1.41 -5.15 7.53
C ALA A 102 0.63 -6.38 7.98
N GLY A 103 0.11 -7.14 7.01
CA GLY A 103 -0.64 -8.36 7.28
C GLY A 103 0.31 -9.52 7.53
N LEU A 104 0.44 -9.96 8.79
CA LEU A 104 1.36 -11.03 9.17
C LEU A 104 1.09 -12.32 8.38
N GLU A 105 -0.17 -12.71 8.27
CA GLU A 105 -0.63 -13.90 7.56
C GLU A 105 -0.33 -13.81 6.07
N ARG A 106 -0.45 -12.61 5.48
CA ARG A 106 -0.14 -12.36 4.06
C ARG A 106 1.36 -12.41 3.81
N ILE A 107 2.17 -11.86 4.72
CA ILE A 107 3.63 -11.97 4.65
C ILE A 107 4.05 -13.43 4.78
N ALA A 108 3.51 -14.18 5.74
CA ALA A 108 3.80 -15.60 5.93
C ALA A 108 3.42 -16.42 4.69
N MET A 109 2.25 -16.17 4.11
CA MET A 109 1.80 -16.80 2.87
C MET A 109 2.79 -16.59 1.72
N VAL A 110 3.28 -15.35 1.54
CA VAL A 110 4.29 -15.03 0.53
C VAL A 110 5.63 -15.71 0.79
N LEU A 111 6.11 -15.69 2.04
CA LEU A 111 7.38 -16.32 2.42
C LEU A 111 7.35 -17.85 2.27
N GLN A 112 6.20 -18.48 2.54
CA GLN A 112 6.00 -19.92 2.42
C GLN A 112 5.57 -20.36 1.01
N GLY A 113 5.40 -19.41 0.07
CA GLY A 113 4.97 -19.71 -1.30
C GLY A 113 3.56 -20.29 -1.39
N LYS A 114 2.69 -20.02 -0.42
CA LYS A 114 1.29 -20.43 -0.40
C LYS A 114 0.42 -19.45 -1.18
N LYS A 115 -0.74 -19.90 -1.66
CA LYS A 115 -1.70 -19.04 -2.38
C LYS A 115 -2.87 -18.58 -1.51
N ASN A 116 -2.95 -19.09 -0.29
CA ASN A 116 -4.03 -18.82 0.64
C ASN A 116 -3.46 -18.66 2.05
N THR A 117 -3.99 -17.69 2.80
CA THR A 117 -3.62 -17.44 4.20
C THR A 117 -4.04 -18.56 5.13
N PHE A 118 -4.93 -19.49 4.72
CA PHE A 118 -5.29 -20.68 5.51
C PHE A 118 -4.35 -21.87 5.31
N GLU A 119 -3.40 -21.79 4.36
CA GLU A 119 -2.45 -22.87 4.07
C GLU A 119 -1.09 -22.66 4.74
N ILE A 120 -0.95 -21.56 5.48
CA ILE A 120 0.25 -21.24 6.24
C ILE A 120 0.29 -22.08 7.52
N ASP A 121 1.46 -22.14 8.14
CA ASP A 121 1.75 -22.92 9.36
C ASP A 121 1.19 -22.34 10.68
N LEU A 122 0.39 -21.28 10.60
CA LEU A 122 -0.08 -20.46 11.73
C LEU A 122 -1.32 -21.03 12.41
#